data_AF-A0A6B1GL71-F1
#
_entry.id   AF-A0A6B1GL71-F1
#
_cell.length_a   1.000
_cell.length_b   1.000
_cell.length_c   1.000
_cell.angle_alpha   90.00
_cell.angle_beta   90.00
_cell.angle_gamma   90.00
#
_symmetry.space_group_name_H-M   'P 1'
#
loop_
_entity.id
_entity.type
_entity.pdbx_description
1 polymer ?
#
loop_
_entity_poly.entity_id
_entity_poly.type
_entity_poly.pdbx_seq_one_letter_code
_entity_poly.pdbx_strand_id
1 'polypeptide(L)'
;SIANIGPTAALELVDQEAEILVVVTSERIQCLDQALFLHLGINPLEKSMLAVKSTVHFRADYGSICDPIILIESPGLNPCQLSSDMLPRLRPGV
;
A
#
# COMPACT_ATOMS: atom_id res chain seq x y z
N SER A 1 -6.44 8.57 16.42
CA SER A 1 -5.64 9.75 16.01
C SER A 1 -6.04 10.11 14.60
N ILE A 2 -6.02 11.39 14.23
CA ILE A 2 -6.24 11.82 12.84
C ILE A 2 -4.90 11.66 12.12
N ALA A 3 -4.87 10.94 11.01
CA ALA A 3 -3.66 10.81 10.20
C ALA A 3 -3.38 12.14 9.48
N ASN A 4 -2.17 12.68 9.64
CA ASN A 4 -1.69 13.78 8.82
C ASN A 4 -0.83 13.19 7.69
N ILE A 5 -1.28 13.36 6.46
CA ILE A 5 -0.67 12.79 5.26
C ILE A 5 0.06 13.84 4.42
N GLY A 6 0.03 15.11 4.86
CA GLY A 6 0.56 16.26 4.15
C GLY A 6 -0.16 16.54 2.82
N PRO A 7 0.37 17.47 1.99
CA PRO A 7 -0.06 17.63 0.61
C PRO A 7 -0.21 16.28 -0.10
N THR A 8 -1.36 16.08 -0.71
CA THR A 8 -1.75 14.82 -1.35
C THR A 8 -2.34 15.10 -2.72
N ALA A 9 -2.00 14.25 -3.69
CA ALA A 9 -2.52 14.34 -5.05
C ALA A 9 -2.89 12.95 -5.57
N ALA A 10 -3.95 12.89 -6.38
CA ALA A 10 -4.23 11.75 -7.25
C ALA A 10 -3.67 12.08 -8.64
N LEU A 11 -2.82 11.19 -9.17
CA LEU A 11 -2.24 11.28 -10.50
C LEU A 11 -2.86 10.19 -11.37
N GLU A 12 -3.21 10.54 -12.60
CA GLU A 12 -3.65 9.59 -13.61
C GLU A 12 -2.51 9.36 -14.60
N LEU A 13 -2.17 8.09 -14.87
CA LEU A 13 -1.23 7.76 -15.94
C LEU A 13 -1.95 7.80 -17.28
N VAL A 14 -1.48 8.66 -18.17
CA VAL A 14 -1.98 8.79 -19.54
C VAL A 14 -1.38 7.73 -20.46
N ASP A 15 -1.98 7.58 -21.64
CA ASP A 15 -1.55 6.67 -22.71
C ASP A 15 -1.54 5.18 -22.29
N GLN A 16 -2.40 4.82 -21.34
CA GLN A 16 -2.63 3.45 -20.90
C GLN A 16 -3.98 2.93 -21.43
N GLU A 17 -4.06 1.63 -21.72
CA GLU A 17 -5.34 1.00 -22.07
C GLU A 17 -6.31 0.91 -20.87
N ALA A 18 -5.77 0.86 -19.66
CA ALA A 18 -6.51 0.82 -18.41
C ALA A 18 -6.33 2.12 -17.62
N GLU A 19 -7.37 2.51 -16.87
CA GLU A 19 -7.26 3.62 -15.92
C GLU A 19 -6.31 3.23 -14.77
N ILE A 20 -5.25 4.01 -14.58
CA ILE A 20 -4.31 3.82 -13.47
C ILE A 20 -4.22 5.13 -12.68
N LEU A 21 -4.75 5.08 -11.45
CA LEU A 21 -4.69 6.18 -10.49
C LEU A 21 -3.60 5.89 -9.44
N VAL A 22 -2.75 6.88 -9.19
CA VAL A 22 -1.70 6.83 -8.18
C VAL A 22 -1.91 7.94 -7.17
N VAL A 23 -2.16 7.56 -5.92
CA VAL A 23 -2.22 8.51 -4.81
C VAL A 23 -0.80 8.74 -4.27
N VAL A 24 -0.38 10.00 -4.26
CA VAL A 24 0.93 10.45 -3.77
C VAL A 24 0.73 11.37 -2.58
N THR A 25 1.40 11.06 -1.47
CA THR A 25 1.43 11.86 -0.24
C THR A 25 2.82 12.43 -0.01
N SER A 26 2.93 13.64 0.55
CA SER A 26 4.23 14.20 0.90
C SER A 26 4.84 13.57 2.15
N GLU A 27 4.00 13.08 3.07
CA GLU A 27 4.43 12.43 4.29
C GLU A 27 4.53 10.92 4.13
N ARG A 28 5.50 10.31 4.82
CA ARG A 28 5.64 8.86 4.88
C ARG A 28 4.60 8.27 5.84
N ILE A 29 3.60 7.63 5.27
CA ILE A 29 2.50 7.01 6.01
C ILE A 29 2.34 5.52 5.68
N GLN A 30 1.54 4.83 6.47
CA GLN A 30 1.03 3.50 6.12
C GLN A 30 -0.37 3.64 5.52
N CYS A 31 -0.66 2.86 4.47
CA CYS A 31 -2.01 2.71 3.97
C CYS A 31 -2.78 1.73 4.88
N LEU A 32 -3.48 2.30 5.87
CA LEU A 32 -4.20 1.53 6.89
C LEU A 32 -5.65 1.24 6.48
N ASP A 33 -6.28 2.19 5.80
CA ASP A 33 -7.71 2.17 5.51
C ASP A 33 -8.05 2.91 4.20
N GLN A 34 -9.30 2.82 3.80
CA GLN A 34 -9.88 3.41 2.59
C GLN A 34 -9.94 4.95 2.61
N ALA A 35 -9.80 5.60 3.78
CA ALA A 35 -9.92 7.05 3.87
C ALA A 35 -8.84 7.77 3.03
N LEU A 36 -7.70 7.11 2.80
CA LEU A 36 -6.65 7.59 1.90
C LEU A 36 -7.08 7.77 0.44
N PHE A 37 -8.08 7.03 -0.01
CA PHE A 37 -8.64 7.14 -1.35
C PHE A 37 -9.92 7.97 -1.36
N LEU A 38 -10.80 7.71 -0.38
CA LEU A 38 -12.13 8.33 -0.32
C LEU A 38 -12.09 9.86 -0.21
N HIS A 39 -11.11 10.42 0.52
CA HIS A 39 -11.00 11.88 0.64
C HIS A 39 -10.60 12.58 -0.67
N LEU A 40 -10.06 11.84 -1.63
CA LEU A 40 -9.74 12.31 -2.99
C LEU A 40 -10.89 12.04 -3.97
N GLY A 41 -12.02 11.50 -3.49
CA GLY A 41 -13.14 11.08 -4.34
C GLY A 41 -12.89 9.75 -5.07
N ILE A 42 -11.84 9.00 -4.71
CA ILE A 42 -11.56 7.69 -5.29
C ILE A 42 -12.23 6.64 -4.40
N ASN A 43 -13.27 5.99 -4.93
CA ASN A 43 -13.93 4.88 -4.25
C ASN A 43 -13.26 3.54 -4.61
N PRO A 44 -12.60 2.84 -3.66
CA PRO A 44 -11.94 1.56 -3.96
C PRO A 44 -12.89 0.47 -4.45
N LEU A 45 -14.17 0.50 -4.07
CA LEU A 45 -15.19 -0.47 -4.52
C LEU A 45 -15.52 -0.36 -6.03
N GLU A 46 -15.19 0.77 -6.65
CA GLU A 46 -15.41 1.00 -8.08
C GLU A 46 -14.19 0.61 -8.93
N LYS A 47 -13.09 0.17 -8.29
CA LYS A 47 -11.85 -0.20 -8.98
C LYS A 47 -11.72 -1.70 -9.08
N SER A 48 -11.28 -2.18 -10.25
CA SER A 48 -11.04 -3.62 -10.49
C SER A 48 -9.86 -4.18 -9.70
N MET A 49 -8.93 -3.32 -9.28
CA MET A 49 -7.73 -3.71 -8.54
C MET A 49 -7.26 -2.57 -7.65
N LEU A 50 -6.74 -2.93 -6.48
CA LEU A 50 -6.05 -2.03 -5.56
C LEU A 50 -4.66 -2.57 -5.25
N ALA A 51 -3.64 -1.72 -5.42
CA ALA A 51 -2.26 -2.05 -5.07
C ALA A 51 -1.79 -1.18 -3.89
N VAL A 52 -1.35 -1.82 -2.81
CA VAL A 52 -0.83 -1.13 -1.61
C VAL A 52 0.49 -1.76 -1.17
N LYS A 53 1.45 -0.93 -0.74
CA LYS A 53 2.71 -1.41 -0.18
C LYS A 53 2.52 -1.78 1.29
N SER A 54 1.97 -2.96 1.55
CA SER A 54 1.67 -3.45 2.89
C SER A 54 1.60 -4.98 2.91
N THR A 55 2.07 -5.60 3.99
CA THR A 55 1.99 -7.06 4.18
C THR A 55 0.83 -7.47 5.08
N VAL A 56 0.45 -6.62 6.04
CA VAL A 56 -0.51 -6.96 7.09
C VAL A 56 -1.56 -5.88 7.35
N HIS A 57 -1.16 -4.62 7.51
CA HIS A 57 -2.05 -3.60 8.07
C HIS A 57 -3.28 -3.29 7.21
N PHE A 58 -3.16 -3.39 5.89
CA PHE A 58 -4.27 -3.12 4.97
C PHE A 58 -5.43 -4.12 5.14
N ARG A 59 -5.16 -5.34 5.62
CA ARG A 59 -6.18 -6.41 5.68
C ARG A 59 -7.36 -6.07 6.59
N ALA A 60 -7.13 -5.25 7.62
CA ALA A 60 -8.16 -4.91 8.60
C ALA A 60 -9.35 -4.18 7.97
N ASP A 61 -9.09 -3.31 6.98
CA ASP A 61 -10.13 -2.51 6.34
C ASP A 61 -10.49 -3.07 4.95
N TYR A 62 -9.48 -3.39 4.14
CA TYR A 62 -9.68 -3.84 2.75
C TYR A 62 -10.12 -5.29 2.63
N GLY A 63 -9.91 -6.13 3.65
CA GLY A 63 -10.25 -7.55 3.58
C GLY A 63 -11.76 -7.82 3.42
N SER A 64 -12.61 -6.84 3.74
CA SER A 64 -14.07 -6.95 3.56
C SER A 64 -14.56 -6.54 2.17
N ILE A 65 -13.75 -5.78 1.42
CA ILE A 65 -14.13 -5.21 0.12
C ILE A 65 -13.30 -5.74 -1.06
N CYS A 66 -12.24 -6.50 -0.79
CA CYS A 66 -11.35 -7.04 -1.80
C CYS A 66 -11.16 -8.55 -1.63
N ASP A 67 -11.45 -9.29 -2.70
CA ASP A 67 -11.11 -10.72 -2.83
C ASP A 67 -10.84 -11.03 -4.31
N PRO A 68 -9.77 -11.76 -4.67
CA PRO A 68 -8.73 -12.31 -3.79
C PRO A 68 -7.65 -11.29 -3.38
N ILE A 69 -7.04 -11.52 -2.21
CA ILE A 69 -5.83 -10.79 -1.79
C ILE A 69 -4.58 -11.52 -2.28
N ILE A 70 -3.83 -10.89 -3.18
CA ILE A 70 -2.59 -11.44 -3.76
C ILE A 70 -1.38 -10.72 -3.15
N LEU A 71 -0.51 -11.46 -2.47
CA LEU A 71 0.78 -10.94 -1.99
C LEU A 71 1.80 -11.04 -3.13
N ILE A 72 2.41 -9.90 -3.47
CA ILE A 72 3.38 -9.79 -4.56
C ILE A 72 4.75 -9.44 -3.97
N GLU A 73 5.78 -10.15 -4.41
CA GLU A 73 7.16 -9.77 -4.10
C GLU A 73 7.54 -8.52 -4.92
N SER A 74 8.10 -7.52 -4.23
CA SER A 74 8.59 -6.30 -4.87
C SER A 74 10.01 -5.98 -4.38
N PRO A 75 10.89 -5.47 -5.23
CA PRO A 75 12.21 -5.01 -4.79
C PRO A 75 12.07 -3.85 -3.79
N GLY A 76 12.92 -3.83 -2.76
CA GLY A 76 12.98 -2.73 -1.81
C GLY A 76 13.60 -3.08 -0.46
N LEU A 77 13.61 -2.08 0.44
CA LEU A 77 14.22 -2.18 1.78
C LEU A 77 13.50 -3.14 2.74
N ASN A 78 12.30 -3.59 2.39
CA ASN A 78 11.47 -4.46 3.23
C ASN A 78 11.09 -5.72 2.43
N PRO A 79 12.02 -6.68 2.26
CA PRO A 79 11.74 -7.91 1.53
C PRO A 79 10.71 -8.77 2.29
N CYS A 80 9.90 -9.53 1.55
CA CYS A 80 8.93 -10.45 2.15
C CYS A 80 9.60 -11.67 2.79
N GLN A 81 10.79 -12.05 2.31
CA GLN A 81 11.60 -13.13 2.88
C GLN A 81 12.93 -12.55 3.37
N LEU A 82 13.19 -12.72 4.67
CA LEU A 82 14.45 -12.34 5.29
C LEU A 82 15.41 -13.52 5.21
N SER A 83 16.63 -13.29 4.72
CA SER A 83 17.74 -14.24 4.86
C SER A 83 18.66 -13.82 6.00
N SER A 84 19.33 -14.78 6.64
CA SER A 84 20.25 -14.51 7.75
C SER A 84 21.38 -13.56 7.35
N ASP A 85 21.82 -13.62 6.09
CA ASP A 85 22.88 -12.75 5.55
C ASP A 85 22.47 -11.27 5.47
N MET A 86 21.18 -10.97 5.46
CA MET A 86 20.67 -9.58 5.50
C MET A 86 20.79 -8.95 6.89
N LEU A 87 20.90 -9.76 7.93
CA LEU A 87 20.97 -9.31 9.32
C LEU A 87 22.18 -9.97 10.03
N PRO A 88 23.42 -9.70 9.57
CA PRO A 88 24.61 -10.41 10.03
C PRO A 88 24.99 -10.14 11.50
N ARG A 89 24.31 -9.19 12.16
CA ARG A 89 24.51 -8.83 13.58
C ARG A 89 23.29 -9.16 14.44
N LEU A 90 22.35 -9.97 13.94
CA LEU A 90 21.21 -10.40 14.73
C LEU A 90 21.69 -11.22 15.93
N ARG A 91 21.16 -10.93 17.12
CA ARG A 91 21.54 -11.67 18.33
C ARG A 91 21.01 -13.11 18.23
N PRO A 92 21.73 -14.12 18.74
CA PRO A 92 21.21 -15.48 18.80
C PRO A 92 19.87 -15.53 19.56
N GLY A 93 18.88 -16.22 18.98
CA GLY A 93 17.56 -16.41 19.61
C GLY A 93 16.51 -15.35 19.28
N VAL A 94 16.80 -14.43 18.36
CA VAL A 94 15.82 -13.59 17.63
C VAL A 94 15.68 -14.16 16.22
#